data_AF-A0A7X8KSN1-F1
#
_entry.id   AF-A0A7X8KSN1-F1
#
_cell.length_a   1.000
_cell.length_b   1.000
_cell.length_c   1.000
_cell.angle_alpha   90.00
_cell.angle_beta   90.00
_cell.angle_gamma   90.00
#
_symmetry.space_group_name_H-M   'P 1'
#
loop_
_entity.id
_entity.type
_entity.pdbx_description
1 polymer ?
#
loop_
_entity_poly.entity_id
_entity_poly.type
_entity_poly.pdbx_seq_one_letter_code
_entity_poly.pdbx_strand_id
1 'polypeptide(L)'
;MGKTDWQKAVEFHGHSCPGLAIGYKAAEAAKEKMGITFASDEEVVCVTENDACGVDAIQLLTGCSIGKGNLIYRGTGKMAFSFFNRKNGESLRMIIKPFKGEMDRKERQEYILNSPVDE
;
A
#
# COMPACT_ATOMS: atom_id res chain seq x y z
N MET A 1 -3.34 -11.88 22.00
CA MET A 1 -3.73 -11.00 20.87
C MET A 1 -2.85 -11.33 19.68
N GLY A 2 -3.43 -11.50 18.49
CA GLY A 2 -2.65 -11.69 17.27
C GLY A 2 -1.91 -10.42 16.86
N LYS A 3 -0.90 -10.55 15.99
CA LYS A 3 -0.15 -9.41 15.42
C LYS A 3 -1.08 -8.51 14.59
N THR A 4 -0.90 -7.19 14.69
CA THR A 4 -1.59 -6.23 13.82
C THR A 4 -1.07 -6.30 12.38
N ASP A 5 -1.83 -5.79 11.42
CA ASP A 5 -1.40 -5.77 10.02
C ASP A 5 -0.11 -4.95 9.81
N TRP A 6 0.07 -3.84 10.56
CA TRP A 6 1.32 -3.09 10.56
C TRP A 6 2.50 -3.92 11.10
N GLN A 7 2.31 -4.65 12.20
CA GLN A 7 3.36 -5.51 12.75
C GLN A 7 3.78 -6.62 11.77
N LYS A 8 2.82 -7.22 11.06
CA LYS A 8 3.11 -8.19 10.00
C LYS A 8 3.87 -7.55 8.84
N ALA A 9 3.51 -6.34 8.43
CA ALA A 9 4.20 -5.60 7.37
C ALA A 9 5.66 -5.30 7.74
N VAL A 10 5.90 -4.87 8.97
CA VAL A 10 7.26 -4.62 9.49
C VAL A 10 8.09 -5.90 9.52
N GLU A 11 7.52 -7.02 9.94
CA GLU A 11 8.21 -8.31 9.97
C GLU A 11 8.54 -8.83 8.57
N PHE A 12 7.60 -8.72 7.62
CA PHE A 12 7.81 -9.11 6.23
C PHE A 12 8.88 -8.26 5.54
N HIS A 13 8.85 -6.94 5.76
CA HIS A 13 9.82 -6.00 5.18
C HIS A 13 11.18 -6.00 5.89
N GLY A 14 11.22 -6.42 7.16
CA GLY A 14 12.41 -6.48 8.00
C GLY A 14 12.72 -5.22 8.81
N HIS A 15 12.04 -4.08 8.56
CA HIS A 15 12.18 -2.88 9.38
C HIS A 15 10.96 -1.96 9.25
N SER A 16 10.84 -0.97 10.16
CA SER A 16 9.85 0.11 10.04
C SER A 16 10.48 1.33 9.37
N CYS A 17 9.75 1.89 8.39
CA CYS A 17 10.13 3.13 7.74
C CYS A 17 8.89 3.89 7.22
N PRO A 18 9.01 5.21 6.95
CA PRO A 18 7.94 5.98 6.33
C PRO A 18 7.46 5.42 4.99
N GLY A 19 8.36 4.85 4.18
CA GLY A 19 8.02 4.25 2.89
C GLY A 19 7.06 3.06 3.04
N LEU A 20 7.32 2.18 4.02
CA LEU A 20 6.43 1.07 4.34
C LEU A 20 5.08 1.57 4.87
N ALA A 21 5.08 2.62 5.70
CA ALA A 21 3.85 3.24 6.21
C ALA A 21 2.97 3.79 5.09
N ILE A 22 3.55 4.37 4.04
CA ILE A 22 2.81 4.83 2.85
C ILE A 22 2.08 3.66 2.17
N GLY A 23 2.80 2.55 1.94
CA GLY A 23 2.19 1.34 1.35
C GLY A 23 1.11 0.72 2.23
N TYR A 24 1.32 0.71 3.54
CA TYR A 24 0.33 0.27 4.53
C TYR A 24 -0.96 1.11 4.43
N LYS A 25 -0.85 2.44 4.43
CA LYS A 25 -2.00 3.35 4.28
C LYS A 25 -2.69 3.18 2.93
N ALA A 26 -1.94 2.97 1.85
CA ALA A 26 -2.51 2.71 0.54
C ALA A 26 -3.29 1.37 0.50
N ALA A 27 -2.81 0.33 1.18
CA ALA A 27 -3.54 -0.92 1.33
C ALA A 27 -4.81 -0.76 2.18
N GLU A 28 -4.75 -0.01 3.28
CA GLU A 28 -5.93 0.34 4.08
C GLU A 28 -6.96 1.10 3.25
N ALA A 29 -6.52 2.12 2.51
CA ALA A 29 -7.38 2.93 1.65
C ALA A 29 -8.08 2.10 0.58
N ALA A 30 -7.38 1.14 -0.04
CA ALA A 30 -7.98 0.25 -1.02
C ALA A 30 -9.06 -0.64 -0.37
N LYS A 31 -8.78 -1.23 0.80
CA LYS A 31 -9.75 -2.03 1.57
C LYS A 31 -10.98 -1.21 1.96
N GLU A 32 -10.77 0.01 2.46
CA GLU A 32 -11.85 0.89 2.92
C GLU A 32 -12.72 1.38 1.76
N LYS A 33 -12.11 1.84 0.66
CA LYS A 33 -12.83 2.51 -0.44
C LYS A 33 -13.43 1.55 -1.45
N MET A 34 -12.77 0.43 -1.73
CA MET A 34 -13.21 -0.55 -2.73
C MET A 34 -13.81 -1.81 -2.11
N GLY A 35 -13.79 -1.95 -0.78
CA GLY A 35 -14.25 -3.16 -0.09
C GLY A 35 -13.43 -4.42 -0.45
N ILE A 36 -12.20 -4.25 -0.95
CA ILE A 36 -11.36 -5.40 -1.32
C ILE A 36 -10.86 -6.13 -0.08
N THR A 37 -10.75 -7.44 -0.18
CA THR A 37 -10.07 -8.29 0.79
C THR A 37 -8.76 -8.81 0.22
N PHE A 38 -8.05 -9.65 0.96
CA PHE A 38 -6.84 -10.31 0.44
C PHE A 38 -7.20 -11.13 -0.81
N ALA A 39 -6.56 -10.81 -1.94
CA ALA A 39 -6.75 -11.52 -3.19
C ALA A 39 -6.11 -12.91 -3.10
N SER A 40 -6.89 -13.96 -3.24
CA SER A 40 -6.37 -15.33 -3.25
C SER A 40 -5.61 -15.60 -4.55
N ASP A 41 -6.13 -15.10 -5.67
CA ASP A 41 -5.58 -15.26 -7.01
C ASP A 41 -5.44 -13.87 -7.67
N GLU A 42 -5.91 -13.69 -8.92
CA GLU A 42 -5.81 -12.44 -9.68
C GLU A 42 -7.09 -11.58 -9.65
N GLU A 43 -8.01 -11.76 -8.68
CA GLU A 43 -9.27 -11.01 -8.64
C GLU A 43 -9.09 -9.50 -8.38
N VAL A 44 -8.00 -9.13 -7.72
CA VAL A 44 -7.55 -7.75 -7.55
C VAL A 44 -6.17 -7.64 -8.15
N VAL A 45 -5.96 -6.59 -8.95
CA VAL A 45 -4.66 -6.25 -9.52
C VAL A 45 -4.21 -4.92 -8.93
N CYS A 46 -2.95 -4.85 -8.53
CA CYS A 46 -2.28 -3.59 -8.21
C CYS A 46 -1.27 -3.25 -9.31
N VAL A 47 -1.33 -2.04 -9.84
CA VAL A 47 -0.28 -1.43 -10.66
C VAL A 47 0.47 -0.44 -9.79
N THR A 48 1.74 -0.73 -9.49
CA THR A 48 2.62 0.18 -8.74
C THR A 48 3.48 1.00 -9.68
N GLU A 49 3.58 2.30 -9.42
CA GLU A 49 4.40 3.23 -10.21
C GLU A 49 5.81 3.47 -9.63
N ASN A 50 6.14 2.75 -8.55
CA ASN A 50 7.42 2.79 -7.83
C ASN A 50 7.81 1.37 -7.37
N ASP A 51 9.07 1.21 -6.99
CA ASP A 51 9.71 0.01 -6.44
C ASP A 51 10.17 0.23 -4.99
N ALA A 52 9.52 1.15 -4.27
CA ALA A 52 9.89 1.52 -2.90
C ALA A 52 9.32 0.54 -1.84
N CYS A 53 9.76 0.68 -0.58
CA CYS A 53 9.34 -0.13 0.57
C CYS A 53 7.83 -0.35 0.69
N GLY A 54 7.01 0.61 0.26
CA GLY A 54 5.56 0.51 0.34
C GLY A 54 4.98 -0.66 -0.48
N VAL A 55 5.66 -1.09 -1.54
CA VAL A 55 5.24 -2.23 -2.37
C VAL A 55 5.14 -3.52 -1.53
N ASP A 56 5.98 -3.69 -0.52
CA ASP A 56 5.93 -4.88 0.35
C ASP A 56 4.66 -4.93 1.20
N ALA A 57 4.20 -3.79 1.72
CA ALA A 57 2.92 -3.72 2.41
C ALA A 57 1.74 -4.02 1.47
N ILE A 58 1.80 -3.54 0.22
CA ILE A 58 0.78 -3.85 -0.81
C ILE A 58 0.73 -5.36 -1.04
N GLN A 59 1.88 -6.01 -1.26
CA GLN A 59 1.96 -7.46 -1.47
C GLN A 59 1.36 -8.23 -0.31
N LEU A 60 1.80 -7.93 0.92
CA LEU A 60 1.39 -8.66 2.11
C LEU A 60 -0.09 -8.48 2.44
N LEU A 61 -0.61 -7.26 2.32
CA LEU A 61 -1.93 -6.92 2.87
C LEU A 61 -3.07 -7.07 1.87
N THR A 62 -2.77 -7.06 0.57
CA THR A 62 -3.77 -7.16 -0.50
C THR A 62 -3.67 -8.47 -1.28
N GLY A 63 -2.57 -9.21 -1.13
CA GLY A 63 -2.31 -10.40 -1.95
C GLY A 63 -1.97 -10.07 -3.39
N CYS A 64 -1.71 -8.80 -3.75
CA CYS A 64 -1.19 -8.45 -5.07
C CYS A 64 0.31 -8.69 -5.11
N SER A 65 0.79 -9.76 -5.73
CA SER A 65 2.23 -10.11 -5.76
C SER A 65 2.74 -10.35 -7.18
N ILE A 66 4.05 -10.19 -7.37
CA ILE A 66 4.70 -10.44 -8.66
C ILE A 66 4.50 -11.89 -9.08
N GLY A 67 4.67 -12.83 -8.13
CA GLY A 67 4.57 -14.26 -8.39
C GLY A 67 3.19 -14.73 -8.84
N LYS A 68 2.12 -14.02 -8.43
CA LYS A 68 0.75 -14.29 -8.90
C LYS A 68 0.37 -13.50 -10.15
N GLY A 69 1.25 -12.67 -10.70
CA GLY A 69 0.95 -11.86 -11.89
C GLY A 69 -0.04 -10.72 -11.67
N ASN A 70 -0.49 -10.48 -10.43
CA ASN A 70 -1.47 -9.44 -10.09
C ASN A 70 -0.85 -8.21 -9.39
N LEU A 71 0.48 -8.14 -9.29
CA LEU A 71 1.22 -6.91 -9.07
C LEU A 71 2.03 -6.55 -10.31
N ILE A 72 1.72 -5.42 -10.93
CA ILE A 72 2.34 -4.96 -12.17
C ILE A 72 3.18 -3.71 -11.87
N TYR A 73 4.48 -3.79 -12.12
CA TYR A 73 5.35 -2.63 -12.02
C TYR A 73 5.29 -1.76 -13.28
N ARG A 74 5.05 -0.46 -13.11
CA ARG A 74 5.11 0.57 -14.15
C ARG A 74 5.99 1.72 -13.65
N GLY A 75 7.31 1.55 -13.71
CA GLY A 75 8.30 2.49 -13.14
C GLY A 75 8.30 3.90 -13.72
N THR A 76 7.31 4.72 -13.36
CA THR A 76 7.24 6.15 -13.70
C THR A 76 7.91 7.02 -12.64
N GLY A 77 8.28 6.44 -11.49
CA GLY A 77 8.86 7.14 -10.34
C GLY A 77 7.82 7.81 -9.44
N LYS A 78 6.53 7.70 -9.75
CA LYS A 78 5.47 8.24 -8.91
C LYS A 78 5.19 7.31 -7.73
N MET A 79 5.11 7.89 -6.54
CA MET A 79 4.61 7.22 -5.34
C MET A 79 3.09 7.04 -5.44
N ALA A 80 2.68 6.13 -6.33
CA ALA A 80 1.31 5.86 -6.68
C ALA A 80 1.03 4.35 -6.80
N PHE A 81 -0.19 3.98 -6.45
CA PHE A 81 -0.71 2.61 -6.49
C PHE A 81 -2.10 2.65 -7.11
N SER A 82 -2.33 1.86 -8.15
CA SER A 82 -3.63 1.75 -8.81
C SER A 82 -4.19 0.34 -8.62
N PHE A 83 -5.35 0.23 -7.99
CA PHE A 83 -6.05 -1.03 -7.77
C PHE A 83 -7.19 -1.19 -8.77
N PHE A 84 -7.39 -2.41 -9.22
CA PHE A 84 -8.45 -2.80 -10.15
C PHE A 84 -9.09 -4.09 -9.63
N ASN A 85 -10.40 -4.05 -9.39
CA ASN A 85 -11.17 -5.21 -8.99
C ASN A 85 -11.84 -5.83 -10.22
N ARG A 86 -11.35 -7.00 -10.65
CA ARG A 86 -11.82 -7.66 -11.88
C ARG A 86 -13.25 -8.21 -11.74
N LYS A 87 -13.76 -8.40 -10.51
CA LYS A 87 -15.10 -8.96 -10.26
C LYS A 87 -16.21 -7.95 -10.52
N ASN A 88 -15.99 -6.67 -10.18
CA ASN A 88 -17.00 -5.62 -10.28
C ASN A 88 -16.61 -4.47 -11.23
N GLY A 89 -15.37 -4.46 -11.75
CA GLY A 89 -14.87 -3.42 -12.66
C GLY A 89 -14.44 -2.12 -11.98
N GLU A 90 -14.48 -2.05 -10.66
CA GLU A 90 -14.09 -0.86 -9.90
C GLU A 90 -12.57 -0.63 -9.94
N SER A 91 -12.17 0.63 -9.94
CA SER A 91 -10.75 1.01 -9.92
C SER A 91 -10.50 2.20 -9.02
N LEU A 92 -9.36 2.21 -8.34
CA LEU A 92 -8.90 3.30 -7.49
C LEU A 92 -7.42 3.57 -7.76
N ARG A 93 -7.07 4.81 -8.09
CA ARG A 93 -5.67 5.25 -8.16
C ARG A 93 -5.36 6.23 -7.05
N MET A 94 -4.34 5.90 -6.26
CA MET A 94 -3.87 6.73 -5.16
C MET A 94 -2.47 7.25 -5.48
N ILE A 95 -2.22 8.51 -5.11
CA ILE A 95 -0.92 9.15 -5.23
C ILE A 95 -0.64 9.83 -3.89
N ILE A 96 0.58 9.68 -3.37
CA ILE A 96 0.96 10.39 -2.14
C ILE A 96 0.83 11.91 -2.36
N LYS A 97 0.26 12.61 -1.38
CA LYS A 97 0.27 14.06 -1.41
C LYS A 97 1.68 14.58 -1.12
N PRO A 98 2.15 15.62 -1.82
CA PRO A 98 3.38 16.29 -1.47
C PRO A 98 3.29 16.83 -0.04
N PHE A 99 4.26 16.45 0.79
CA PHE A 99 4.37 16.98 2.14
C PHE A 99 5.18 18.26 2.15
N LYS A 100 4.68 19.29 2.81
CA LYS A 100 5.26 20.64 2.82
C LYS A 100 5.85 21.06 4.17
N GLY A 101 5.85 20.19 5.18
CA GLY A 101 6.40 20.47 6.50
C GLY A 101 7.82 19.95 6.69
N GLU A 102 8.39 20.25 7.86
CA GLU A 102 9.59 19.60 8.38
C GLU A 102 9.16 18.64 9.49
N MET A 103 9.58 17.37 9.37
CA MET A 103 9.40 16.32 10.37
C MET A 103 10.62 15.41 10.30
N ASP A 104 11.06 14.89 11.43
CA ASP A 104 12.05 13.83 11.43
C ASP A 104 11.46 12.52 10.86
N ARG A 105 12.33 11.53 10.64
CA ARG A 105 11.93 10.25 10.03
C ARG A 105 10.88 9.51 10.86
N LYS A 106 10.96 9.58 12.19
CA LYS A 106 10.06 8.87 13.10
C LYS A 106 8.72 9.59 13.21
N GLU A 107 8.75 10.91 13.41
CA GLU A 107 7.58 11.79 13.39
C GLU A 107 6.80 11.62 12.08
N ARG A 108 7.50 11.59 10.94
CA ARG A 108 6.86 11.41 9.65
C ARG A 108 6.17 10.05 9.52
N GLN A 109 6.79 8.99 10.04
CA GLN A 109 6.18 7.65 10.04
C GLN A 109 4.91 7.63 10.90
N GLU A 110 4.99 8.17 12.13
CA GLU A 110 3.86 8.24 13.05
C GLU A 110 2.73 9.10 12.49
N TYR A 111 3.05 10.22 11.85
CA TYR A 111 2.07 11.04 11.13
C TYR A 111 1.32 10.21 10.09
N ILE A 112 2.03 9.55 9.17
CA ILE A 112 1.42 8.74 8.10
C ILE A 112 0.52 7.63 8.67
N LEU A 113 0.99 6.91 9.69
CA LEU A 113 0.23 5.79 10.27
C LEU A 113 -1.08 6.24 10.94
N ASN A 114 -1.10 7.44 11.51
CA ASN A 114 -2.25 7.97 12.22
C ASN A 114 -3.15 8.88 11.36
N SER A 115 -2.72 9.25 10.15
CA SER A 115 -3.52 10.02 9.21
C SER A 115 -4.72 9.21 8.67
N PRO A 116 -5.86 9.86 8.41
CA PRO A 116 -6.92 9.30 7.57
C PRO A 116 -6.38 8.90 6.20
N VAL A 117 -6.99 7.90 5.56
CA VAL A 117 -6.55 7.43 4.24
C VAL A 117 -6.69 8.47 3.12
N ASP A 118 -7.48 9.51 3.36
CA ASP A 118 -7.72 10.62 2.44
C ASP A 118 -6.77 11.80 2.61
N GLU A 119 -5.92 11.80 3.65
CA GLU A 119 -5.01 12.90 3.99
C GLU A 119 -3.58 12.66 3.51
#